data_AF-G0NGK6-F1
#
_entry.id   AF-G0NGK6-F1
#
_cell.length_a   1.000
_cell.length_b   1.000
_cell.length_c   1.000
_cell.angle_alpha   90.00
_cell.angle_beta   90.00
_cell.angle_gamma   90.00
#
_symmetry.space_group_name_H-M   'P 1'
#
loop_
_entity.id
_entity.type
_entity.pdbx_description
1 polymer ?
#
loop_
_entity_poly.entity_id
_entity_poly.type
_entity_poly.pdbx_seq_one_letter_code
_entity_poly.pdbx_strand_id
1 'polypeptide(L)'
;MASFNAKFLGELMEKIDRGKDIETTLEILTKLAIPVKIAEELKLLEKLAELASQATLLSTCKKIAEQVNEMMKKEQEKGKKEEEEKTKKDRRNEKRRENYKRKREADETNKMETKKMKMDYEEKADKTHQPVAASQKPKPAAKKRVS
;
A
#
# COMPACT_ATOMS: atom_id res chain seq x y z
N MET A 1 -9.40 29.03 -2.43
CA MET A 1 -8.72 29.05 -1.12
C MET A 1 -7.57 30.03 -1.23
N ALA A 2 -7.53 31.09 -0.43
CA ALA A 2 -6.36 31.97 -0.39
C ALA A 2 -5.15 31.15 0.08
N SER A 3 -4.06 31.19 -0.67
CA SER A 3 -2.81 30.54 -0.27
C SER A 3 -2.33 31.17 1.04
N PHE A 4 -2.01 30.32 2.02
CA PHE A 4 -1.40 30.78 3.26
C PHE A 4 -0.06 31.46 2.95
N ASN A 5 0.13 32.69 3.43
CA ASN A 5 1.36 33.45 3.21
C ASN A 5 2.29 33.33 4.42
N ALA A 6 3.30 32.47 4.32
CA ALA A 6 4.28 32.24 5.38
C ALA A 6 5.11 33.49 5.72
N LYS A 7 5.41 34.35 4.74
CA LYS A 7 6.14 35.60 4.98
C LYS A 7 5.34 36.55 5.85
N PHE A 8 4.05 36.67 5.57
CA PHE A 8 3.14 37.49 6.36
C PHE A 8 3.04 37.00 7.81
N LEU A 9 2.97 35.67 8.02
CA LEU A 9 3.02 35.13 9.38
C LEU A 9 4.35 35.47 10.08
N GLY A 10 5.48 35.35 9.39
CA GLY A 10 6.79 35.73 9.91
C GLY A 10 6.84 37.19 10.36
N GLU A 11 6.32 38.11 9.56
CA GLU A 11 6.23 39.54 9.92
C GLU A 11 5.37 39.79 11.16
N LEU A 12 4.25 39.06 11.31
CA LEU A 12 3.42 39.14 12.52
C LEU A 12 4.18 38.62 13.75
N MET A 13 4.91 37.52 13.62
CA MET A 13 5.73 36.98 14.71
C MET A 13 6.87 37.93 15.10
N GLU A 14 7.49 38.60 14.14
CA GLU A 14 8.49 39.64 14.44
C GLU A 14 7.90 40.83 15.18
N LYS A 15 6.66 41.23 14.88
CA LYS A 15 5.97 42.31 15.63
C LYS A 15 5.75 41.90 17.08
N ILE A 16 5.33 40.66 17.30
CA ILE A 16 5.20 40.07 18.65
C ILE A 16 6.54 40.09 19.38
N ASP A 17 7.61 39.61 18.75
CA ASP A 17 8.95 39.54 19.37
C ASP A 17 9.49 40.94 19.72
N ARG A 18 9.13 41.95 18.93
CA ARG A 18 9.49 43.35 19.17
C ARG A 18 8.52 44.07 20.12
N GLY A 19 7.49 43.39 20.63
CA GLY A 19 6.48 43.95 21.53
C GLY A 19 5.59 45.03 20.89
N LYS A 20 5.44 45.03 19.57
CA LYS A 20 4.66 46.02 18.82
C LYS A 20 3.28 45.47 18.47
N ASP A 21 2.23 46.22 18.79
CA ASP A 21 0.84 45.93 18.41
C ASP A 21 0.44 44.46 18.69
N ILE A 22 0.78 43.96 19.89
CA ILE A 22 0.61 42.54 20.23
C ILE A 22 -0.86 42.12 20.12
N GLU A 23 -1.79 42.93 20.64
CA GLU A 23 -3.23 42.64 20.60
C GLU A 23 -3.75 42.53 19.17
N THR A 24 -3.50 43.54 18.33
CA THR A 24 -3.90 43.55 16.91
C THR A 24 -3.28 42.37 16.17
N THR A 25 -2.03 42.05 16.46
CA THR A 25 -1.32 40.94 15.83
C THR A 25 -1.95 39.59 16.22
N LEU A 26 -2.30 39.40 17.49
CA LEU A 26 -2.98 38.20 17.97
C LEU A 26 -4.40 38.08 17.37
N GLU A 27 -5.13 39.18 17.22
CA GLU A 27 -6.44 39.16 16.55
C GLU A 27 -6.33 38.71 15.09
N ILE A 28 -5.29 39.15 14.37
CA ILE A 28 -5.03 38.68 13.01
C ILE A 28 -4.74 37.18 13.02
N LEU A 29 -3.92 36.71 13.97
CA LEU A 29 -3.59 35.28 14.11
C LEU A 29 -4.82 34.40 14.34
N THR A 30 -5.83 34.86 15.10
CA THR A 30 -7.07 34.09 15.31
C THR A 30 -7.90 33.85 14.04
N LYS A 31 -7.68 34.67 13.01
CA LYS A 31 -8.39 34.58 11.72
C LYS A 31 -7.59 33.78 10.68
N LEU A 32 -6.30 33.53 10.94
CA LEU A 32 -5.44 32.80 10.03
C LEU A 32 -5.55 31.30 10.27
N ALA A 33 -5.77 30.55 9.20
CA ALA A 33 -5.61 29.10 9.22
C ALA A 33 -4.12 28.77 9.08
N ILE A 34 -3.41 28.65 10.21
CA ILE A 34 -1.95 28.47 10.25
C ILE A 34 -1.59 26.99 10.05
N PRO A 35 -0.94 26.60 8.94
CA PRO A 35 -0.52 25.21 8.72
C PRO A 35 0.34 24.70 9.86
N VAL A 36 0.12 23.44 10.26
CA VAL A 36 0.80 22.81 11.40
C VAL A 36 2.31 22.89 11.28
N LYS A 37 2.86 22.54 10.11
CA LYS A 37 4.30 22.59 9.85
C LYS A 37 4.91 23.96 10.16
N ILE A 38 4.21 25.03 9.80
CA ILE A 38 4.70 26.39 9.98
C ILE A 38 4.54 26.83 11.44
N ALA A 39 3.46 26.41 12.11
CA ALA A 39 3.30 26.64 13.55
C ALA A 39 4.40 25.95 14.37
N GLU A 40 4.84 24.76 13.96
CA GLU A 40 5.96 24.03 14.56
C GLU A 40 7.31 24.71 14.29
N GLU A 41 7.59 25.06 13.03
CA GLU A 41 8.83 25.77 12.63
C GLU A 41 9.00 27.09 13.40
N LEU A 42 7.91 27.83 13.58
CA LEU A 42 7.92 29.12 14.28
C LEU A 42 7.73 29.00 15.80
N LYS A 43 7.60 27.78 16.34
CA LYS A 43 7.36 27.51 17.77
C LYS A 43 6.20 28.35 18.32
N LEU A 44 5.13 28.46 17.54
CA LEU A 44 4.02 29.38 17.81
C LEU A 44 3.39 29.13 19.18
N LEU A 45 3.23 27.87 19.58
CA LEU A 45 2.66 27.51 20.88
C LEU A 45 3.56 27.90 22.05
N GLU A 46 4.89 27.82 21.91
CA GLU A 46 5.85 28.27 22.94
C GLU A 46 5.70 29.78 23.16
N LYS A 47 5.71 30.55 22.07
CA LYS A 47 5.56 32.02 22.13
C LYS A 47 4.20 32.46 22.66
N LEU A 48 3.11 31.75 22.29
CA LEU A 48 1.78 32.03 22.83
C LEU A 48 1.70 31.73 24.33
N ALA A 49 2.39 30.70 24.82
CA ALA A 49 2.44 30.40 26.24
C ALA A 49 3.17 31.50 27.04
N GLU A 50 4.25 32.05 26.49
CA GLU A 50 4.95 33.19 27.09
C GLU A 50 4.06 34.44 27.14
N LEU A 51 3.35 34.76 26.06
CA LEU A 51 2.42 35.91 26.01
C LEU A 51 1.19 35.72 26.90
N ALA A 52 0.73 34.48 27.08
CA ALA A 52 -0.40 34.14 27.93
C ALA A 52 -0.14 34.42 29.42
N SER A 53 1.12 34.66 29.82
CA SER A 53 1.45 35.18 31.16
C SER A 53 0.82 36.55 31.42
N GLN A 54 0.48 37.30 30.37
CA GLN A 54 -0.26 38.55 30.45
C GLN A 54 -1.76 38.27 30.44
N ALA A 55 -2.43 38.62 31.55
CA ALA A 55 -3.85 38.30 31.76
C ALA A 55 -4.79 38.84 30.66
N THR A 56 -4.44 39.96 30.02
CA THR A 56 -5.20 40.57 28.92
C THR A 56 -5.15 39.77 27.64
N LEU A 57 -4.03 39.07 27.38
CA LEU A 57 -3.79 38.33 26.15
C LEU A 57 -4.17 36.85 26.26
N LEU A 58 -4.30 36.34 27.48
CA LEU A 58 -4.57 34.93 27.80
C LEU A 58 -5.74 34.34 27.00
N SER A 59 -6.86 35.05 26.89
CA SER A 59 -8.05 34.60 26.15
C SER A 59 -7.73 34.37 24.66
N THR A 60 -7.03 35.33 24.05
CA THR A 60 -6.72 35.30 22.62
C THR A 60 -5.65 34.26 22.32
N CYS A 61 -4.62 34.17 23.17
CA CYS A 61 -3.59 33.13 23.07
C CYS A 61 -4.18 31.72 23.18
N LYS A 62 -5.14 31.48 24.09
CA LYS A 62 -5.83 30.19 24.21
C LYS A 62 -6.60 29.82 22.94
N LYS A 63 -7.35 30.76 22.36
CA LYS A 63 -8.10 30.52 21.11
C LYS A 63 -7.17 30.12 19.96
N ILE A 64 -6.04 30.82 19.80
CA ILE A 64 -5.07 30.49 18.75
C ILE A 64 -4.44 29.12 19.02
N ALA A 65 -4.06 28.83 20.26
CA ALA A 65 -3.49 27.55 20.63
C ALA A 65 -4.46 26.38 20.39
N GLU A 66 -5.74 26.55 20.71
CA GLU A 66 -6.79 25.55 20.43
C GLU A 66 -6.96 25.30 18.92
N GLN A 67 -6.98 26.36 18.10
CA GLN A 67 -7.06 26.22 16.64
C GLN A 67 -5.86 25.44 16.07
N VAL A 68 -4.65 25.76 16.50
CA VAL A 68 -3.41 25.08 16.07
C VAL A 68 -3.44 23.62 16.51
N ASN A 69 -3.83 23.34 17.75
CA ASN A 69 -3.95 21.97 18.26
C ASN A 69 -5.02 21.15 17.52
N GLU A 70 -6.14 21.75 17.17
CA GLU A 70 -7.18 21.08 16.38
C GLU A 70 -6.67 20.73 14.99
N MET A 71 -5.91 21.64 14.36
CA MET A 71 -5.26 21.39 13.06
C MET A 71 -4.22 20.27 13.15
N MET A 72 -3.38 20.26 14.20
CA MET A 72 -2.43 19.18 14.49
C MET A 72 -3.13 17.83 14.61
N LYS A 73 -4.22 17.78 15.39
CA LYS A 73 -5.00 16.55 15.54
C LYS A 73 -5.58 16.06 14.22
N LYS A 74 -6.13 16.97 13.40
CA LYS A 74 -6.66 16.64 12.07
C LYS A 74 -5.57 16.12 11.12
N GLU A 75 -4.37 16.68 11.13
CA GLU A 75 -3.25 16.18 10.31
C GLU A 75 -2.77 14.81 10.78
N GLN A 76 -2.65 14.57 12.09
CA GLN A 76 -2.28 13.26 12.61
C GLN A 76 -3.31 12.19 12.27
N GLU A 77 -4.60 12.50 12.37
CA GLU A 77 -5.67 11.56 11.99
C GLU A 77 -5.67 11.25 10.49
N LYS A 78 -5.38 12.25 9.65
CA LYS A 78 -5.19 12.03 8.20
C LYS A 78 -3.99 11.13 7.92
N GLY A 79 -2.83 11.42 8.54
CA GLY A 79 -1.63 10.61 8.39
C GLY A 79 -1.84 9.15 8.81
N LYS A 80 -2.51 8.92 9.95
CA LYS A 80 -2.87 7.56 10.40
C LYS A 80 -3.79 6.84 9.42
N LYS A 81 -4.80 7.52 8.88
CA LYS A 81 -5.71 6.92 7.88
C LYS A 81 -4.98 6.56 6.59
N GLU A 82 -4.12 7.44 6.09
CA GLU A 82 -3.32 7.19 4.89
C GLU A 82 -2.35 6.02 5.08
N GLU A 83 -1.70 5.94 6.25
CA GLU A 83 -0.82 4.82 6.61
C GLU A 83 -1.60 3.50 6.75
N GLU A 84 -2.77 3.53 7.40
CA GLU A 84 -3.64 2.36 7.52
C GLU A 84 -4.15 1.89 6.15
N GLU A 85 -4.46 2.81 5.24
CA GLU A 85 -4.87 2.46 3.88
C GLU A 85 -3.73 1.86 3.08
N LYS A 86 -2.52 2.43 3.18
CA LYS A 86 -1.31 1.93 2.53
C LYS A 86 -0.97 0.53 3.01
N THR A 87 -0.95 0.29 4.32
CA THR A 87 -0.69 -1.04 4.90
C THR A 87 -1.75 -2.06 4.50
N LYS A 88 -3.04 -1.70 4.45
CA LYS A 88 -4.11 -2.56 3.93
C LYS A 88 -3.89 -2.92 2.46
N LYS A 89 -3.47 -1.95 1.64
CA LYS A 89 -3.19 -2.15 0.21
C LYS A 89 -2.00 -3.08 0.01
N ASP A 90 -0.92 -2.89 0.76
CA ASP A 90 0.27 -3.72 0.69
C ASP A 90 -0.03 -5.17 1.10
N ARG A 91 -0.77 -5.36 2.20
CA ARG A 91 -1.23 -6.69 2.64
C ARG A 91 -2.10 -7.39 1.59
N ARG A 92 -2.98 -6.66 0.88
CA ARG A 92 -3.77 -7.22 -0.23
C ARG A 92 -2.89 -7.63 -1.40
N ASN A 93 -1.90 -6.82 -1.75
CA ASN A 93 -0.98 -7.11 -2.83
C ASN A 93 -0.11 -8.33 -2.53
N GLU A 94 0.36 -8.47 -1.29
CA GLU A 94 1.12 -9.64 -0.86
C GLU A 94 0.31 -10.93 -0.94
N LYS A 95 -0.94 -10.91 -0.45
CA LYS A 95 -1.86 -12.06 -0.61
C LYS A 95 -2.07 -12.45 -2.08
N ARG A 96 -2.15 -11.47 -2.98
CA ARG A 96 -2.26 -11.74 -4.43
C ARG A 96 -0.99 -12.41 -4.97
N ARG A 97 0.19 -11.90 -4.60
CA ARG A 97 1.48 -12.48 -5.02
C ARG A 97 1.62 -13.92 -4.54
N GLU A 98 1.30 -14.20 -3.28
CA GLU A 98 1.31 -15.57 -2.76
C GLU A 98 0.35 -16.49 -3.51
N ASN A 99 -0.87 -16.04 -3.79
CA ASN A 99 -1.85 -16.85 -4.51
C ASN A 99 -1.38 -17.17 -5.93
N TYR A 100 -0.79 -16.21 -6.65
CA TYR A 100 -0.17 -16.46 -7.95
C TYR A 100 0.97 -17.47 -7.86
N LYS A 101 1.81 -17.37 -6.83
CA LYS A 101 2.91 -18.32 -6.60
C LYS A 101 2.37 -19.73 -6.36
N ARG A 102 1.39 -19.90 -5.47
CA ARG A 102 0.75 -21.19 -5.18
C ARG A 102 0.07 -21.79 -6.41
N LYS A 103 -0.61 -20.98 -7.23
CA LYS A 103 -1.20 -21.44 -8.50
C LYS A 103 -0.14 -21.98 -9.45
N ARG A 104 0.97 -21.25 -9.62
CA ARG A 104 2.08 -21.69 -10.47
C ARG A 104 2.68 -23.01 -9.99
N GLU A 105 2.91 -23.14 -8.68
CA GLU A 105 3.44 -24.39 -8.08
C GLU A 105 2.46 -25.56 -8.25
N ALA A 106 1.15 -25.32 -8.10
CA ALA A 106 0.12 -26.33 -8.31
C ALA A 106 0.04 -26.77 -9.79
N ASP A 107 0.07 -25.82 -10.72
CA ASP A 107 0.06 -26.11 -12.16
C ASP A 107 1.31 -26.90 -12.58
N GLU A 108 2.48 -26.58 -12.01
CA GLU A 108 3.72 -27.32 -12.26
C GLU A 108 3.67 -28.73 -11.68
N THR A 109 3.13 -28.88 -10.47
CA THR A 109 2.94 -30.20 -9.82
C THR A 109 1.97 -31.06 -10.63
N ASN A 110 0.81 -30.53 -11.02
CA ASN A 110 -0.17 -31.22 -11.86
C ASN A 110 0.43 -31.61 -13.22
N LYS A 111 1.25 -30.74 -13.83
CA LYS A 111 1.94 -31.05 -15.09
C LYS A 111 2.92 -32.21 -14.93
N MET A 112 3.66 -32.25 -13.83
CA MET A 112 4.59 -33.33 -13.51
C MET A 112 3.86 -34.65 -13.23
N GLU A 113 2.77 -34.63 -12.46
CA GLU A 113 1.93 -35.81 -12.22
C GLU A 113 1.29 -36.35 -13.51
N THR A 114 0.76 -35.47 -14.35
CA THR A 114 0.18 -35.85 -15.65
C THR A 114 1.25 -36.48 -16.55
N LYS A 115 2.48 -35.96 -16.53
CA LYS A 115 3.60 -36.53 -17.28
C LYS A 115 3.98 -37.92 -16.76
N LYS A 116 4.01 -38.13 -15.44
CA LYS A 116 4.24 -39.44 -14.83
C LYS A 116 3.16 -40.45 -15.24
N MET A 117 1.89 -40.10 -15.10
CA MET A 117 0.78 -40.98 -15.51
C MET A 117 0.85 -41.37 -16.98
N LYS A 118 1.26 -40.46 -17.88
CA LYS A 118 1.46 -40.78 -19.30
C LYS A 118 2.60 -41.77 -19.52
N MET A 119 3.74 -41.59 -18.85
CA MET A 119 4.85 -42.56 -18.94
C MET A 119 4.48 -43.91 -18.33
N ASP A 120 3.79 -43.94 -17.19
CA ASP A 120 3.33 -45.18 -16.56
C ASP A 120 2.31 -45.93 -17.44
N TYR A 121 1.51 -45.20 -18.23
CA TYR A 121 0.58 -45.77 -19.19
C TYR A 121 1.30 -46.34 -20.42
N GLU A 122 2.28 -45.62 -20.97
CA GLU A 122 3.12 -46.10 -22.07
C GLU A 122 3.96 -47.32 -21.67
N GLU A 123 4.55 -47.33 -20.46
CA GLU A 123 5.31 -48.47 -19.95
C GLU A 123 4.42 -49.72 -19.72
N LYS A 124 3.17 -49.52 -19.32
CA LYS A 124 2.18 -50.62 -19.23
C LYS A 124 1.71 -51.09 -20.61
N ALA A 125 1.52 -50.18 -21.56
CA ALA A 125 1.15 -50.53 -22.93
C ALA A 125 2.25 -51.37 -23.61
N ASP A 126 3.52 -51.03 -23.41
CA ASP A 126 4.66 -51.78 -23.96
C ASP A 126 4.79 -53.19 -23.34
N LYS A 127 4.52 -53.33 -22.04
CA LYS A 127 4.52 -54.65 -21.36
C LYS A 127 3.34 -55.55 -21.73
N THR A 128 2.28 -55.00 -22.33
CA THR A 128 1.11 -55.79 -22.78
C THR A 128 1.26 -56.33 -24.21
N HIS A 129 2.28 -55.85 -24.95
CA HIS A 129 2.67 -56.39 -26.25
C HIS A 129 3.83 -57.41 -26.11
N GLN A 130 3.64 -58.46 -25.30
CA GLN A 130 4.40 -59.69 -25.55
C GLN A 130 3.84 -60.39 -26.80
N PRO A 131 4.66 -60.73 -27.81
CA PRO A 131 4.19 -61.46 -28.98
C PRO A 131 3.85 -62.90 -28.57
N VAL A 132 2.55 -63.19 -28.45
CA VAL A 132 2.06 -64.57 -28.40
C VAL A 132 2.38 -65.27 -29.73
N ALA A 133 3.30 -66.24 -29.63
CA ALA A 133 3.49 -67.43 -30.43
C ALA A 133 3.16 -67.35 -31.94
N ALA A 134 4.22 -67.45 -32.74
CA ALA A 134 4.15 -67.84 -34.15
C ALA A 134 3.30 -69.12 -34.32
N SER A 135 2.11 -68.99 -34.89
CA SER A 135 1.29 -70.09 -35.39
C SER A 135 1.17 -70.00 -36.91
N GLN A 136 1.37 -71.17 -37.51
CA GLN A 136 1.70 -71.44 -38.91
C GLN A 136 0.59 -71.06 -39.90
N LYS A 137 0.96 -70.59 -41.09
CA LYS A 137 0.11 -70.62 -42.29
C LYS A 137 0.64 -71.69 -43.25
N PRO A 138 -0.16 -72.69 -43.69
CA PRO A 138 0.23 -73.55 -44.80
C PRO A 138 -0.06 -72.88 -46.16
N LYS A 139 0.85 -73.07 -47.12
CA LYS A 139 0.80 -72.62 -48.53
C LYS A 139 -0.37 -73.25 -49.30
N PRO A 140 -0.98 -72.57 -50.29
CA PRO A 140 -1.95 -73.19 -51.18
C PRO A 140 -1.26 -74.06 -52.26
N ALA A 141 -1.87 -75.21 -52.54
CA ALA A 141 -1.40 -76.23 -53.48
C ALA A 141 -1.56 -75.79 -54.96
N ALA A 142 -0.53 -76.03 -55.76
CA ALA A 142 -0.53 -75.82 -57.20
C ALA A 142 -1.36 -76.90 -57.91
N LYS A 143 -2.35 -76.48 -58.71
CA LYS A 143 -3.07 -77.37 -59.64
C LYS A 143 -2.21 -77.64 -60.88
N LYS A 144 -1.84 -78.91 -61.08
CA LYS A 144 -1.31 -79.44 -62.34
C LYS A 144 -2.38 -79.30 -63.44
N ARG A 145 -2.01 -78.69 -64.56
CA ARG A 145 -2.65 -78.92 -65.87
C ARG A 145 -2.00 -80.16 -66.49
N VAL A 146 -2.81 -81.13 -66.88
CA VAL A 146 -2.41 -82.22 -67.78
C VAL A 146 -3.26 -82.05 -69.03
N SER A 147 -2.59 -81.97 -70.16
CA SER A 147 -3.10 -82.04 -71.53
C SER A 147 -3.61 -83.44 -71.85
#